data_AF-A0A0D0C485-F1
#
_entry.id   AF-A0A0D0C485-F1
#
_cell.length_a   1.000
_cell.length_b   1.000
_cell.length_c   1.000
_cell.angle_alpha   90.00
_cell.angle_beta   90.00
_cell.angle_gamma   90.00
#
_symmetry.space_group_name_H-M   'P 1'
#
loop_
_entity.id
_entity.type
_entity.pdbx_description
1 polymer ?
#
loop_
_entity_poly.entity_id
_entity_poly.type
_entity_poly.pdbx_seq_one_letter_code
_entity_poly.pdbx_strand_id
1 'polypeptide(L)'
;SVHWFCGPAGAGKSAIAQTLAKTYAKNGTLAGFFFFWRTDPSRNNLRQLFSTIAFQLANSIRSCVLRSVISSVVLKDPIILASSIETQFDKLIFGPSK
;
A
#
# COMPACT_ATOMS: atom_id res chain seq x y z
N SER A 1 -9.37 4.65 -11.37
CA SER A 1 -9.79 6.07 -11.35
C SER A 1 -9.02 6.79 -10.26
N VAL A 2 -8.72 8.09 -10.45
CA VAL A 2 -8.14 8.94 -9.40
C VAL A 2 -9.25 9.89 -8.92
N HIS A 3 -9.47 9.96 -7.61
CA HIS A 3 -10.48 10.83 -7.02
C HIS A 3 -9.82 11.87 -6.12
N TRP A 4 -10.16 13.13 -6.31
CA TRP A 4 -9.59 14.25 -5.56
C TRP A 4 -10.64 14.91 -4.69
N PHE A 5 -10.41 14.97 -3.38
CA PHE A 5 -11.30 15.62 -2.41
C PHE A 5 -10.76 17.00 -2.03
N CYS A 6 -11.44 18.07 -2.46
CA CYS A 6 -11.14 19.44 -2.06
C CYS A 6 -12.07 19.91 -0.94
N GLY A 7 -11.54 20.69 0.00
CA GLY A 7 -12.35 21.31 1.05
C GLY A 7 -11.47 21.96 2.13
N PRO A 8 -12.05 22.74 3.04
CA PRO A 8 -11.31 23.40 4.12
C PRO A 8 -10.63 22.40 5.06
N ALA A 9 -9.60 22.83 5.79
CA ALA A 9 -9.00 22.04 6.86
C ALA A 9 -10.07 21.66 7.89
N GLY A 10 -10.03 20.44 8.42
CA GLY A 10 -11.05 19.95 9.35
C GLY A 10 -12.36 19.47 8.70
N ALA A 11 -12.57 19.63 7.39
CA ALA A 11 -13.78 19.16 6.69
C ALA A 11 -13.92 17.62 6.57
N GLY A 12 -13.09 16.85 7.28
CA GLY A 12 -13.23 15.40 7.33
C GLY A 12 -12.79 14.62 6.08
N LYS A 13 -12.06 15.23 5.13
CA LYS A 13 -11.57 14.54 3.91
C LYS A 13 -10.85 13.21 4.21
N SER A 14 -9.92 13.23 5.15
CA SER A 14 -9.21 12.01 5.58
C SER A 14 -10.15 11.01 6.27
N ALA A 15 -11.17 11.49 6.98
CA ALA A 15 -12.19 10.64 7.60
C ALA A 15 -13.07 9.94 6.55
N ILE A 16 -13.39 10.60 5.44
CA ILE A 16 -14.10 10.00 4.30
C ILE A 16 -13.25 8.88 3.68
N ALA A 17 -11.97 9.16 3.37
CA ALA A 17 -11.06 8.16 2.81
C ALA A 17 -10.87 6.96 3.76
N GLN A 18 -10.75 7.20 5.08
CA GLN A 18 -10.69 6.13 6.09
C GLN A 18 -11.99 5.34 6.17
N THR A 19 -13.15 6.00 6.07
CA THR A 19 -14.45 5.33 6.08
C THR A 19 -14.60 4.42 4.86
N LEU A 20 -14.23 4.90 3.67
CA LEU A 20 -14.17 4.08 2.46
C LEU A 20 -13.29 2.84 2.65
N ALA A 21 -12.05 3.02 3.11
CA ALA A 21 -11.15 1.90 3.36
C ALA A 21 -11.75 0.88 4.34
N LYS A 22 -12.34 1.35 5.46
CA LYS A 22 -13.02 0.47 6.42
C LYS A 22 -14.19 -0.29 5.80
N THR A 23 -15.00 0.36 4.95
CA THR A 23 -16.13 -0.29 4.27
C THR A 23 -15.64 -1.36 3.31
N TYR A 24 -14.64 -1.07 2.46
CA TYR A 24 -14.08 -2.07 1.54
C TYR A 24 -13.40 -3.23 2.26
N ALA A 25 -12.74 -2.96 3.40
CA ALA A 25 -12.13 -3.99 4.25
C ALA A 25 -13.20 -4.92 4.84
N LYS A 26 -14.29 -4.37 5.39
CA LYS A 26 -15.43 -5.15 5.90
C LYS A 26 -16.04 -6.05 4.83
N ASN A 27 -16.09 -5.56 3.59
CA ASN A 27 -16.63 -6.32 2.45
C ASN A 27 -15.63 -7.34 1.87
N GLY A 28 -14.40 -7.43 2.40
CA GLY A 28 -13.37 -8.35 1.90
C GLY A 28 -12.82 -8.00 0.50
N THR A 29 -13.08 -6.78 0.05
CA THR A 29 -12.70 -6.28 -1.29
C THR A 29 -11.48 -5.36 -1.29
N LEU A 30 -10.98 -4.99 -0.11
CA LEU A 30 -9.81 -4.13 0.01
C LEU A 30 -8.52 -4.95 -0.14
N ALA A 31 -7.77 -4.70 -1.21
CA ALA A 31 -6.49 -5.35 -1.47
C ALA A 31 -5.32 -4.71 -0.68
N GLY A 32 -5.43 -3.41 -0.37
CA GLY A 32 -4.44 -2.66 0.41
C GLY A 32 -4.83 -1.20 0.58
N PHE A 33 -4.20 -0.53 1.54
CA PHE A 33 -4.36 0.90 1.83
C PHE A 33 -3.11 1.47 2.51
N PHE A 34 -2.84 2.74 2.27
CA PHE A 34 -1.80 3.49 2.96
C PHE A 34 -2.29 4.91 3.23
N PHE A 35 -2.02 5.43 4.43
CA PHE A 35 -2.38 6.80 4.81
C PHE A 35 -1.12 7.56 5.23
N PHE A 36 -0.84 8.66 4.54
CA PHE A 36 0.18 9.62 4.96
C PHE A 36 -0.33 10.44 6.13
N TRP A 37 0.48 10.54 7.18
CA TRP A 37 0.18 11.42 8.32
C TRP A 37 1.26 12.46 8.49
N ARG A 38 0.93 13.72 8.19
CA ARG A 38 1.87 14.86 8.21
C ARG A 38 2.65 15.05 9.51
N THR A 39 2.05 14.74 10.67
CA THR A 39 2.65 15.02 11.98
C THR A 39 3.43 13.83 12.56
N ASP A 40 3.39 12.66 11.92
CA ASP A 40 4.12 11.48 12.35
C ASP A 40 5.16 11.12 11.27
N PRO A 41 6.46 11.41 11.48
CA PRO A 41 7.52 11.14 10.51
C PRO A 41 7.60 9.66 10.11
N SER A 42 7.23 8.74 11.01
CA SER A 42 7.23 7.31 10.71
C SER A 42 6.15 6.96 9.66
N ARG A 43 5.04 7.70 9.65
CA ARG A 43 3.90 7.54 8.73
C ARG A 43 3.87 8.57 7.59
N ASN A 44 4.88 9.44 7.52
CA ASN A 44 5.11 10.36 6.42
C ASN A 44 6.31 9.95 5.57
N ASN A 45 6.65 8.66 5.55
CA ASN A 45 7.79 8.14 4.82
C ASN A 45 7.36 7.41 3.55
N LEU A 46 7.70 7.99 2.40
CA LEU A 46 7.42 7.42 1.08
C LEU A 46 8.05 6.03 0.88
N ARG A 47 9.18 5.72 1.53
CA ARG A 47 9.86 4.41 1.42
C ARG A 47 9.05 3.25 2.01
N GLN A 48 8.02 3.54 2.81
CA GLN A 48 7.16 2.52 3.39
C GLN A 48 5.91 2.27 2.55
N LEU A 49 5.61 3.12 1.56
CA LEU A 49 4.38 3.02 0.78
C LEU A 49 4.29 1.67 0.08
N PHE A 50 5.23 1.37 -0.83
CA PHE A 50 5.12 0.19 -1.68
C PHE A 50 5.47 -1.10 -0.95
N SER A 51 6.37 -1.07 0.04
CA SER A 51 6.60 -2.23 0.91
C SER A 51 5.36 -2.60 1.72
N THR A 52 4.64 -1.61 2.28
CA THR A 52 3.38 -1.84 2.99
C THR A 52 2.29 -2.37 2.07
N ILE A 53 2.11 -1.77 0.88
CA ILE A 53 1.12 -2.22 -0.09
C ILE A 53 1.44 -3.64 -0.56
N ALA A 54 2.69 -3.96 -0.88
CA ALA A 54 3.09 -5.30 -1.30
C ALA A 54 2.81 -6.35 -0.21
N PHE A 55 3.11 -6.03 1.05
CA PHE A 55 2.79 -6.89 2.18
C PHE A 55 1.28 -7.11 2.33
N GLN A 56 0.47 -6.05 2.20
CA GLN A 56 -0.98 -6.16 2.26
C GLN A 56 -1.52 -7.01 1.10
N LEU A 57 -1.06 -6.78 -0.13
CA LEU A 57 -1.47 -7.56 -1.30
C LEU A 57 -1.18 -9.06 -1.14
N ALA A 58 0.01 -9.40 -0.64
CA ALA A 58 0.42 -10.77 -0.39
C ALA A 58 -0.45 -11.50 0.66
N ASN A 59 -1.13 -10.76 1.54
CA ASN A 59 -1.98 -11.30 2.61
C ASN A 59 -3.48 -11.20 2.31
N SER A 60 -3.91 -10.15 1.60
CA SER A 60 -5.31 -9.84 1.33
C SER A 60 -5.84 -10.54 0.08
N ILE A 61 -4.99 -10.75 -0.93
CA ILE A 61 -5.40 -11.45 -2.16
C ILE A 61 -5.17 -12.95 -1.95
N ARG A 62 -6.21 -13.77 -2.12
CA ARG A 62 -6.14 -15.25 -2.03
C ARG A 62 -5.35 -15.91 -3.18
N SER A 63 -4.49 -15.17 -3.86
CA SER A 63 -3.62 -15.71 -4.91
C SER A 63 -2.32 -16.19 -4.28
N CYS A 64 -2.19 -17.51 -4.14
CA CYS A 64 -0.95 -18.15 -3.67
C CYS A 64 0.26 -17.77 -4.53
N VAL A 65 0.03 -17.55 -5.83
CA VAL A 65 1.08 -17.15 -6.79
C VAL A 65 1.62 -15.77 -6.43
N LEU A 66 0.75 -14.77 -6.24
CA LEU A 66 1.17 -13.40 -5.94
C LEU A 66 1.98 -13.34 -4.62
N ARG A 67 1.48 -14.03 -3.59
CA ARG A 67 2.18 -14.14 -2.31
C ARG A 67 3.56 -14.78 -2.48
N SER A 68 3.65 -15.86 -3.26
CA SER A 68 4.91 -16.54 -3.52
C SER A 68 5.90 -15.63 -4.24
N VAL A 69 5.48 -14.94 -5.31
CA VAL A 69 6.36 -14.06 -6.09
C VAL A 69 6.90 -12.92 -5.22
N ILE A 70 6.03 -12.22 -4.49
CA ILE A 70 6.45 -11.13 -3.59
C ILE A 70 7.42 -11.66 -2.53
N SER A 71 7.10 -12.82 -1.93
CA SER A 71 7.95 -13.44 -0.90
C SER A 71 9.32 -13.83 -1.47
N SER A 72 9.37 -14.40 -2.68
CA SER A 72 10.62 -14.76 -3.33
C SER A 72 11.50 -13.54 -3.64
N VAL A 73 10.90 -12.42 -4.07
CA VAL A 73 11.63 -11.17 -4.30
C VAL A 73 12.27 -10.68 -2.98
N VAL A 74 11.49 -10.64 -1.90
CA VAL A 74 11.98 -10.18 -0.58
C VAL A 74 13.02 -11.13 0.02
N LEU A 75 12.86 -12.44 -0.14
CA LEU A 75 13.82 -13.43 0.36
C LEU A 75 15.15 -13.36 -0.41
N LYS A 76 15.12 -13.05 -1.71
CA LYS A 76 16.32 -12.92 -2.53
C LYS A 76 17.07 -11.62 -2.27
N ASP A 77 16.33 -10.54 -2.01
CA ASP A 77 16.90 -9.22 -1.71
C ASP A 77 16.09 -8.52 -0.60
N PRO A 78 16.44 -8.72 0.68
CA PRO A 78 15.73 -8.09 1.79
C PRO A 78 15.88 -6.56 1.80
N ILE A 79 16.94 -6.02 1.20
CA ILE A 79 17.22 -4.58 1.17
C ILE A 79 16.18 -3.86 0.29
N ILE A 80 15.47 -4.58 -0.58
CA ILE A 80 14.38 -4.03 -1.40
C ILE A 80 13.34 -3.26 -0.57
N LEU A 81 13.08 -3.70 0.68
CA LEU A 81 12.12 -3.06 1.58
C LEU A 81 12.55 -1.66 2.06
N ALA A 82 13.84 -1.34 1.96
CA ALA A 82 14.42 -0.04 2.29
C ALA A 82 14.95 0.72 1.04
N SER A 83 14.81 0.14 -0.15
CA SER A 83 15.29 0.69 -1.42
C SER A 83 14.50 1.94 -1.86
N SER A 84 14.82 2.47 -3.04
CA SER A 84 14.10 3.62 -3.60
C SER A 84 12.64 3.28 -3.88
N ILE A 85 11.78 4.30 -3.88
CA ILE A 85 10.35 4.12 -4.10
C ILE A 85 10.05 3.53 -5.50
N GLU A 86 10.84 3.91 -6.50
CA GLU A 86 10.77 3.39 -7.87
C GLU A 86 11.15 1.92 -7.91
N THR A 87 12.25 1.56 -7.24
CA THR A 87 12.74 0.18 -7.19
C THR A 87 11.72 -0.74 -6.49
N GLN A 88 11.12 -0.27 -5.39
CA GLN A 88 10.05 -0.98 -4.71
C GLN A 88 8.82 -1.16 -5.60
N PHE A 89 8.38 -0.11 -6.30
CA PHE A 89 7.25 -0.20 -7.21
C PHE A 89 7.49 -1.25 -8.30
N ASP A 90 8.63 -1.15 -8.98
CA ASP A 90 8.95 -2.04 -10.09
C ASP A 90 9.05 -3.50 -9.67
N LYS A 91 9.70 -3.77 -8.52
CA LYS A 91 9.99 -5.14 -8.08
C LYS A 91 8.89 -5.79 -7.25
N LEU A 92 8.14 -5.01 -6.45
CA LEU A 92 7.15 -5.54 -5.51
C LEU A 92 5.70 -5.36 -5.99
N ILE A 93 5.44 -4.42 -6.90
CA ILE A 93 4.08 -4.13 -7.40
C ILE A 93 3.95 -4.50 -8.87
N PHE A 94 4.77 -3.90 -9.74
CA PHE A 94 4.63 -4.08 -11.18
C PHE A 94 5.14 -5.45 -11.65
N GLY A 95 6.32 -5.87 -11.21
CA GLY A 95 6.89 -7.18 -11.53
C GLY A 95 5.94 -8.34 -11.24
N PRO A 96 5.38 -8.47 -10.03
CA PRO A 96 4.44 -9.53 -9.69
C PRO A 96 3.06 -9.46 -10.37
N SER A 97 2.77 -8.35 -11.07
CA SER A 97 1.52 -8.18 -11.83
C SER A 97 1.60 -8.66 -13.28
N LYS A 98 2.80 -9.02 -13.74
CA LYS A 98 3.05 -9.68 -15.03
C LYS A 98 2.86 -11.19 -14.91
#